data_AF-A0A357BJ91-F1
#
_entry.id   AF-A0A357BJ91-F1
#
_cell.length_a   1.000
_cell.length_b   1.000
_cell.length_c   1.000
_cell.angle_alpha   90.00
_cell.angle_beta   90.00
_cell.angle_gamma   90.00
#
_symmetry.space_group_name_H-M   'P 1'
#
loop_
_entity.id
_entity.type
_entity.pdbx_description
1 polymer ?
#
loop_
_entity_poly.entity_id
_entity_poly.type
_entity_poly.pdbx_seq_one_letter_code
_entity_poly.pdbx_strand_id
1 'polypeptide(L)'
;MTQAGKKIAVVEPGSQYADFQEILHGVKEAGFLTNKDTSPEKNEGEFLQAQYFLAPTILDLNNADHQFVILDYTSPVYLNYVLKKINAVPIKDNEYQKILAQKRK
;
A
#
# COMPACT_ATOMS: atom_id res chain seq x y z
N MET A 1 -19.65 18.15 -35.20
CA MET A 1 -19.41 18.10 -33.75
C MET A 1 -18.75 16.77 -33.44
N THR A 2 -17.43 16.73 -33.32
CA THR A 2 -16.68 15.48 -33.15
C THR A 2 -16.48 15.24 -31.66
N GLN A 3 -17.13 14.22 -31.10
CA GLN A 3 -16.90 13.82 -29.71
C GLN A 3 -15.44 13.36 -29.58
N ALA A 4 -14.65 14.10 -28.81
CA ALA A 4 -13.33 13.67 -28.38
C ALA A 4 -13.51 12.45 -27.48
N GLY A 5 -13.15 11.27 -27.98
CA GLY A 5 -13.10 10.04 -27.19
C GLY A 5 -12.18 10.27 -26.00
N LYS A 6 -12.76 10.27 -24.79
CA LYS A 6 -12.02 10.32 -23.54
C LYS A 6 -11.12 9.08 -23.52
N LYS A 7 -9.82 9.25 -23.75
CA LYS A 7 -8.83 8.17 -23.57
C LYS A 7 -8.99 7.67 -22.14
N ILE A 8 -9.55 6.48 -21.98
CA ILE A 8 -9.53 5.78 -20.71
C ILE A 8 -8.07 5.39 -20.53
N ALA A 9 -7.36 6.10 -19.64
CA ALA A 9 -6.02 5.72 -19.26
C ALA A 9 -6.13 4.32 -18.64
N VAL A 10 -5.50 3.33 -19.28
CA VAL A 10 -5.35 2.01 -18.69
C VAL A 10 -4.40 2.20 -17.52
N VAL A 11 -4.95 2.16 -16.32
CA VAL A 11 -4.18 2.22 -15.08
C VAL A 11 -3.56 0.84 -14.88
N GLU A 12 -2.24 0.77 -14.81
CA GLU A 12 -1.53 -0.48 -14.57
C GLU A 12 -1.90 -1.04 -13.19
N PRO A 13 -2.16 -2.36 -13.05
CA PRO A 13 -2.41 -2.95 -11.75
C PRO A 13 -1.25 -2.66 -10.78
N GLY A 14 -1.59 -2.17 -9.59
CA GLY A 14 -0.60 -1.79 -8.58
C GLY A 14 -0.03 -0.37 -8.72
N SER A 15 -0.41 0.42 -9.72
CA SER A 15 0.07 1.81 -9.86
C SER A 15 -0.26 2.69 -8.65
N GLN A 16 -1.28 2.31 -7.87
CA GLN A 16 -1.62 2.94 -6.59
C GLN A 16 -0.53 2.80 -5.51
N TYR A 17 0.56 2.06 -5.79
CA TYR A 17 1.74 1.91 -4.94
C TYR A 17 2.97 2.62 -5.49
N ALA A 18 2.88 3.30 -6.64
CA ALA A 18 4.04 3.89 -7.31
C ALA A 18 4.81 4.88 -6.44
N ASP A 19 4.09 5.67 -5.64
CA ASP A 19 4.65 6.65 -4.72
C ASP A 19 5.57 6.04 -3.64
N PHE A 20 5.51 4.73 -3.42
CA PHE A 20 6.31 4.04 -2.40
C PHE A 20 7.60 3.44 -2.96
N GLN A 21 7.72 3.25 -4.28
CA GLN A 21 8.89 2.62 -4.90
C GLN A 21 10.19 3.36 -4.59
N GLU A 22 10.18 4.69 -4.72
CA GLU A 22 11.38 5.50 -4.46
C GLU A 22 11.86 5.37 -3.02
N ILE A 23 10.93 5.33 -2.07
CA ILE A 23 11.24 5.24 -0.64
C ILE A 23 11.70 3.82 -0.24
N LEU A 24 11.10 2.80 -0.86
CA LEU A 24 11.44 1.40 -0.61
C LEU A 24 12.65 0.92 -1.43
N HIS A 25 13.26 1.79 -2.25
CA HIS A 25 14.44 1.41 -3.01
C HIS A 25 15.59 0.95 -2.10
N GLY A 26 16.05 -0.30 -2.30
CA GLY A 26 17.08 -0.93 -1.47
C GLY A 26 16.56 -1.54 -0.16
N VAL A 27 15.28 -1.38 0.16
CA VAL A 27 14.61 -2.08 1.26
C VAL A 27 14.29 -3.50 0.80
N LYS A 28 14.82 -4.50 1.52
CA LYS A 28 14.61 -5.92 1.20
C LYS A 28 13.19 -6.38 1.52
N GLU A 29 12.69 -6.00 2.68
CA GLU A 29 11.42 -6.48 3.24
C GLU A 29 10.65 -5.31 3.84
N ALA A 30 9.33 -5.31 3.62
CA ALA A 30 8.41 -4.36 4.23
C ALA A 30 7.13 -5.10 4.65
N GLY A 31 6.52 -4.64 5.74
CA GLY A 31 5.23 -5.15 6.19
C GLY A 31 4.08 -4.64 5.33
N PHE A 32 3.02 -5.42 5.19
CA PHE A 32 1.78 -5.01 4.54
C PHE A 32 0.58 -5.32 5.43
N LEU A 33 -0.09 -4.30 5.93
CA LEU A 33 -1.31 -4.45 6.73
C LEU A 33 -2.51 -3.88 5.99
N THR A 34 -3.62 -4.60 6.04
CA THR A 34 -4.89 -4.14 5.49
C THR A 34 -6.04 -4.53 6.40
N ASN A 35 -7.09 -3.70 6.48
CA ASN A 35 -8.37 -4.07 7.08
C ASN A 35 -9.44 -4.39 6.03
N LYS A 36 -9.04 -4.49 4.76
CA LYS A 36 -9.92 -4.98 3.71
C LYS A 36 -10.00 -6.50 3.78
N ASP A 37 -11.09 -7.03 3.25
CA ASP A 37 -11.32 -8.46 3.21
C ASP A 37 -10.36 -9.12 2.21
N THR A 38 -9.47 -9.97 2.71
CA THR A 38 -8.48 -10.71 1.91
C THR A 38 -8.91 -12.15 1.59
N SER A 39 -10.16 -12.53 1.90
CA SER A 39 -10.71 -13.83 1.55
C SER A 39 -10.73 -14.05 0.03
N PRO A 40 -10.56 -15.29 -0.47
CA PRO A 40 -10.52 -15.55 -1.92
C PRO A 40 -11.74 -15.03 -2.69
N GLU A 41 -12.88 -14.87 -2.02
CA GLU A 41 -14.14 -14.39 -2.61
C GLU A 41 -14.21 -12.87 -2.76
N LYS A 42 -13.42 -12.12 -1.98
CA LYS A 42 -13.42 -10.64 -1.96
C LYS A 42 -12.05 -10.00 -2.20
N ASN A 43 -11.00 -10.81 -2.28
CA ASN A 43 -9.65 -10.36 -2.52
C ASN A 43 -9.46 -10.07 -4.00
N GLU A 44 -9.45 -8.79 -4.36
CA GLU A 44 -9.21 -8.30 -5.73
C GLU A 44 -7.74 -8.45 -6.18
N GLY A 45 -6.95 -9.29 -5.51
CA GLY A 45 -5.53 -9.48 -5.79
C GLY A 45 -4.67 -8.29 -5.37
N GLU A 46 -5.19 -7.38 -4.54
CA GLU A 46 -4.56 -6.10 -4.18
C GLU A 46 -3.17 -6.29 -3.56
N PHE A 47 -3.00 -7.29 -2.69
CA PHE A 47 -1.69 -7.64 -2.13
C PHE A 47 -0.70 -8.12 -3.20
N LEU A 48 -1.16 -8.95 -4.14
CA LEU A 48 -0.31 -9.46 -5.22
C LEU A 48 0.08 -8.35 -6.19
N GLN A 49 -0.83 -7.42 -6.46
CA GLN A 49 -0.53 -6.22 -7.25
C GLN A 49 0.54 -5.36 -6.55
N ALA A 50 0.39 -5.13 -5.25
CA ALA A 50 1.39 -4.43 -4.45
C ALA A 50 2.76 -5.12 -4.52
N GLN A 51 2.78 -6.44 -4.33
CA GLN A 51 4.00 -7.24 -4.35
C GLN A 51 4.69 -7.20 -5.72
N TYR A 52 3.92 -7.29 -6.80
CA TYR A 52 4.47 -7.20 -8.16
C TYR A 52 5.04 -5.81 -8.42
N PHE A 53 4.30 -4.76 -8.06
CA PHE A 53 4.67 -3.39 -8.35
C PHE A 53 5.88 -2.92 -7.53
N LEU A 54 6.00 -3.37 -6.28
CA LEU A 54 7.06 -2.94 -5.36
C LEU A 54 8.30 -3.83 -5.35
N ALA A 55 8.38 -4.80 -6.26
CA ALA A 55 9.60 -5.59 -6.44
C ALA A 55 10.81 -4.66 -6.71
N PRO A 56 12.00 -4.96 -6.16
CA PRO A 56 12.39 -6.20 -5.50
C PRO A 56 12.08 -6.28 -4.00
N THR A 57 11.40 -5.29 -3.40
CA THR A 57 11.01 -5.35 -2.00
C THR A 57 9.97 -6.44 -1.79
N ILE A 58 10.24 -7.35 -0.86
CA ILE A 58 9.32 -8.41 -0.46
C ILE A 58 8.31 -7.83 0.53
N LEU A 59 7.03 -8.00 0.25
CA LEU A 59 5.95 -7.58 1.13
C LEU A 59 5.50 -8.75 1.98
N ASP A 60 5.41 -8.51 3.29
CA ASP A 60 5.00 -9.52 4.25
C ASP A 60 3.59 -9.21 4.78
N LEU A 61 2.62 -10.01 4.31
CA LEU A 61 1.21 -9.80 4.59
C LEU A 61 0.89 -10.05 6.06
N ASN A 62 0.20 -9.10 6.68
CA ASN A 62 -0.16 -9.11 8.10
C ASN A 62 1.03 -9.07 9.06
N ASN A 63 2.24 -8.76 8.58
CA ASN A 63 3.41 -8.60 9.43
C ASN A 63 3.70 -7.11 9.69
N ALA A 64 3.68 -6.73 10.96
CA ALA A 64 3.97 -5.38 11.41
C ALA A 64 5.40 -5.22 11.90
N ASP A 65 6.24 -6.25 11.91
CA ASP A 65 7.54 -6.26 12.59
C ASP A 65 8.63 -5.50 11.83
N HIS A 66 8.46 -5.36 10.52
CA HIS A 66 9.37 -4.64 9.63
C HIS A 66 9.52 -3.16 9.96
N GLN A 67 10.68 -2.59 9.60
CA GLN A 67 10.98 -1.16 9.80
C GLN A 67 10.04 -0.26 9.01
N PHE A 68 9.68 -0.70 7.81
CA PHE A 68 8.71 -0.05 6.93
C PHE A 68 7.46 -0.90 6.83
N VAL A 69 6.30 -0.27 6.92
CA VAL A 69 4.99 -0.94 6.85
C VAL A 69 4.07 -0.14 5.95
N ILE A 70 3.53 -0.79 4.93
CA ILE A 70 2.44 -0.27 4.11
C ILE A 70 1.13 -0.57 4.80
N LEU A 71 0.28 0.44 4.96
CA LEU A 71 -1.08 0.30 5.44
C LEU A 71 -2.05 0.63 4.31
N ASP A 72 -2.88 -0.34 3.94
CA ASP A 72 -4.02 -0.14 3.05
C ASP A 72 -5.30 -0.10 3.92
N TYR A 73 -5.90 1.08 4.05
CA TYR A 73 -6.92 1.32 5.08
C TYR A 73 -8.24 1.79 4.49
N THR A 74 -9.36 1.48 5.16
CA THR A 74 -10.70 1.95 4.77
C THR A 74 -11.19 3.16 5.57
N SER A 75 -10.52 3.50 6.68
CA SER A 75 -10.90 4.68 7.48
C SER A 75 -9.70 5.31 8.21
N PRO A 76 -9.73 6.64 8.43
CA PRO A 76 -8.72 7.33 9.24
C PRO A 76 -8.65 6.83 10.69
N VAL A 77 -9.76 6.33 11.24
CA VAL A 77 -9.80 5.78 12.59
C VAL A 77 -8.95 4.52 12.70
N TYR A 78 -9.09 3.60 11.73
CA TYR A 78 -8.25 2.40 11.66
C TYR A 78 -6.78 2.75 11.47
N LEU A 79 -6.46 3.67 10.55
CA LEU A 79 -5.10 4.12 10.32
C LEU A 79 -4.43 4.62 11.61
N ASN A 80 -5.10 5.54 12.32
CA ASN A 80 -4.58 6.11 13.56
C ASN A 80 -4.42 5.06 14.66
N TYR A 81 -5.33 4.10 14.74
CA TYR A 81 -5.23 2.98 15.67
C TYR A 81 -3.98 2.12 15.38
N VAL A 82 -3.78 1.72 14.11
CA VAL A 82 -2.66 0.87 13.71
C VAL A 82 -1.33 1.57 13.92
N LEU A 83 -1.17 2.81 13.45
CA LEU A 83 0.08 3.58 13.61
C LEU A 83 0.52 3.68 15.07
N LYS A 84 -0.43 3.92 15.99
CA LYS A 84 -0.16 3.93 17.43
C LYS A 84 0.25 2.55 17.93
N LYS A 85 -0.48 1.50 17.52
CA LYS A 85 -0.22 0.11 17.94
C LYS A 85 1.17 -0.37 17.53
N ILE A 86 1.64 0.00 16.33
CA ILE A 86 2.94 -0.43 15.79
C ILE A 86 4.07 0.58 16.09
N ASN A 87 3.78 1.65 16.85
CA ASN A 87 4.70 2.76 17.15
C ASN A 87 5.39 3.32 15.88
N ALA A 88 4.60 3.60 14.85
CA ALA A 88 5.10 4.13 13.58
C ALA A 88 4.62 5.55 13.28
N VAL A 89 5.31 6.20 12.35
CA VAL A 89 4.96 7.50 11.79
C VAL A 89 4.66 7.39 10.30
N PRO A 90 3.67 8.14 9.79
CA PRO A 90 3.44 8.27 8.36
C PRO A 90 4.66 8.91 7.68
N ILE A 91 5.14 8.34 6.58
CA ILE A 91 6.17 8.98 5.72
C ILE A 91 5.53 9.50 4.44
N LYS A 92 4.63 8.70 3.85
CA LYS A 92 4.01 9.01 2.55
C LYS A 92 2.62 8.42 2.50
N ASP A 93 1.63 9.25 2.22
CA ASP A 93 0.26 8.85 1.91
C ASP A 93 -0.06 9.12 0.44
N ASN A 94 -1.18 8.58 -0.04
CA ASN A 94 -1.72 8.88 -1.36
C ASN A 94 -3.26 8.90 -1.36
N GLU A 95 -3.82 9.28 -2.50
CA GLU A 95 -5.27 9.40 -2.71
C GLU A 95 -6.03 8.05 -2.66
N TYR A 96 -5.32 6.92 -2.75
CA TYR A 96 -5.88 5.56 -2.76
C TYR A 96 -6.04 4.95 -1.36
N GLN A 97 -5.98 5.78 -0.32
CA GLN A 97 -6.08 5.35 1.09
C GLN A 97 -4.98 4.35 1.45
N LYS A 98 -3.78 4.61 0.95
CA LYS A 98 -2.57 3.86 1.27
C LYS A 98 -1.55 4.78 1.90
N ILE A 99 -0.74 4.19 2.76
CA ILE A 99 0.31 4.91 3.45
C ILE A 99 1.50 4.02 3.73
N LEU A 100 2.69 4.54 3.46
CA LEU A 100 3.93 4.00 3.94
C LEU A 100 4.27 4.63 5.29
N ALA A 101 4.49 3.79 6.29
CA ALA A 101 4.86 4.19 7.64
C ALA A 101 6.23 3.64 8.03
N GLN A 102 6.92 4.33 8.93
CA GLN A 102 8.18 3.91 9.52
C GLN A 102 8.05 3.74 11.02
N LYS A 103 8.57 2.64 11.56
CA LYS A 103 8.69 2.48 13.00
C LYS A 103 9.66 3.49 13.61
N ARG A 104 9.26 4.04 14.76
CA ARG A 104 10.16 4.83 15.62
C ARG A 104 11.15 3.86 16.27
N LYS A 105 12.44 4.20 16.22
CA LYS A 105 13.49 3.48 16.95
C LYS A 105 13.32 3.67 18.46
#